data_AF-A0A2A4Q411-F1
#
_entry.id   AF-A0A2A4Q411-F1
#
_cell.length_a   1.000
_cell.length_b   1.000
_cell.length_c   1.000
_cell.angle_alpha   90.00
_cell.angle_beta   90.00
_cell.angle_gamma   90.00
#
_symmetry.space_group_name_H-M   'P 1'
#
loop_
_entity.id
_entity.type
_entity.pdbx_description
1 polymer ?
#
loop_
_entity_poly.entity_id
_entity_poly.type
_entity_poly.pdbx_seq_one_letter_code
_entity_poly.pdbx_strand_id
1 'polypeptide(L)'
;MAELYEVETRVLNQAVKRNMDIFPDDFMFQLTRKEVETISSQFVMTYPAKRPKTALPSAFTEHGVTMLANVLKSKKARKTAVAIVRAFIALKKFALNYTELADKLKEMESKYNKQFKDVYEAINFLMQKDTQQKEQSERKRIGFKTDNAGNK
;
A
#
# COMPACT_ATOMS: atom_id res chain seq x y z
N MET A 1 5.57 16.76 15.94
CA MET A 1 5.06 18.05 15.43
C MET A 1 5.73 19.25 16.09
N ALA A 2 5.61 19.45 17.40
CA ALA A 2 6.18 20.63 18.08
C ALA A 2 7.70 20.78 17.86
N GLU A 3 8.45 19.67 17.99
CA GLU A 3 9.89 19.60 17.73
C GLU A 3 10.28 20.04 16.31
N LEU A 4 9.51 19.61 15.30
CA LEU A 4 9.76 19.95 13.89
C LEU A 4 9.58 21.46 13.60
N TYR A 5 8.82 22.12 14.45
CA TYR A 5 8.63 23.57 14.46
C TYR A 5 9.52 24.31 15.45
N GLU A 6 10.39 23.60 16.18
CA GLU A 6 11.26 24.15 17.22
C GLU A 6 10.48 24.89 18.32
N VAL A 7 9.31 24.37 18.69
CA VAL A 7 8.47 24.90 19.77
C VAL A 7 8.16 23.85 20.82
N GLU A 8 7.89 24.30 22.04
CA GLU A 8 7.38 23.41 23.10
C GLU A 8 6.01 22.85 22.74
N THR A 9 5.74 21.60 23.12
CA THR A 9 4.42 20.96 22.95
C THR A 9 3.29 21.75 23.60
N ARG A 10 3.54 22.33 24.78
CA ARG A 10 2.59 23.20 25.49
C ARG A 10 2.24 24.45 24.67
N VAL A 11 3.24 25.10 24.06
CA VAL A 11 3.06 26.30 23.24
C VAL A 11 2.27 25.97 21.98
N LEU A 12 2.58 24.84 21.31
CA LEU A 12 1.82 24.37 20.16
C LEU A 12 0.34 24.14 20.51
N ASN A 13 0.06 23.43 21.60
CA ASN A 13 -1.29 23.14 22.03
C ASN A 13 -2.05 24.41 22.44
N GLN A 14 -1.38 25.36 23.07
CA GLN A 14 -1.96 26.66 23.43
C GLN A 14 -2.29 27.49 22.18
N ALA A 15 -1.38 27.52 21.21
CA ALA A 15 -1.56 28.20 19.94
C ALA A 15 -2.79 27.67 19.19
N VAL A 16 -2.94 26.35 19.13
CA VAL A 16 -4.13 25.69 18.56
C VAL A 16 -5.40 26.09 19.29
N LYS A 17 -5.43 25.93 20.63
CA LYS A 17 -6.62 26.23 21.43
C LYS A 17 -7.08 27.68 21.33
N ARG A 18 -6.16 28.61 21.09
CA ARG A 18 -6.47 30.04 20.91
C ARG A 18 -7.05 30.39 19.54
N ASN A 19 -6.86 29.53 18.54
CA ASN A 19 -7.23 29.78 17.15
C ASN A 19 -8.05 28.60 16.61
N MET A 20 -8.99 28.05 17.39
CA MET A 20 -9.78 26.89 16.95
C MET A 20 -10.70 27.21 15.77
N ASP A 21 -11.00 28.49 15.55
CA ASP A 21 -11.79 29.01 14.42
C ASP A 21 -11.19 28.69 13.04
N ILE A 22 -9.87 28.51 12.96
CA ILE A 22 -9.15 28.17 11.73
C ILE A 22 -8.77 26.68 11.63
N PHE A 23 -9.23 25.85 12.57
CA PHE A 23 -9.07 24.39 12.53
C PHE A 23 -10.43 23.69 12.46
N PRO A 24 -11.04 23.59 11.27
CA PRO A 24 -12.16 22.69 11.04
C PRO A 24 -11.78 21.23 11.30
N ASP A 25 -12.77 20.35 11.44
CA ASP A 25 -12.58 18.92 11.71
C ASP A 25 -11.73 18.21 10.63
N ASP A 26 -11.77 18.69 9.38
CA ASP A 26 -10.96 18.16 8.28
C ASP A 26 -9.47 18.55 8.36
N PHE A 27 -9.12 19.53 9.20
CA PHE A 27 -7.76 20.06 9.34
C PHE A 27 -7.07 19.44 10.55
N MET A 28 -7.85 19.14 11.58
CA MET A 28 -7.38 18.57 12.82
C MET A 28 -8.45 17.68 13.43
N PHE A 29 -8.03 16.54 13.95
CA PHE A 29 -8.88 15.69 14.77
C PHE A 29 -8.10 15.16 15.97
N GLN A 30 -8.82 14.80 17.03
CA GLN A 30 -8.23 14.23 18.22
C GLN A 30 -8.15 12.70 18.08
N LEU A 31 -7.00 12.11 18.39
CA LEU A 31 -6.84 10.66 18.36
C LEU A 31 -7.63 10.00 19.48
N THR A 32 -8.20 8.84 19.20
CA THR A 32 -8.86 7.99 20.19
C THR A 32 -7.85 7.30 21.10
N ARG A 33 -8.31 6.86 22.28
CA ARG A 33 -7.44 6.11 23.22
C ARG A 33 -6.81 4.88 22.58
N LYS A 34 -7.57 4.14 21.79
CA LYS A 34 -7.11 2.93 21.10
C LYS A 34 -5.97 3.26 20.13
N GLU A 35 -6.14 4.30 19.30
CA GLU A 35 -5.10 4.73 18.35
C GLU A 35 -3.83 5.18 19.07
N VAL A 36 -3.98 5.93 20.17
CA VAL A 36 -2.84 6.36 20.99
C VAL A 36 -2.11 5.17 21.59
N GLU A 37 -2.82 4.17 22.09
CA GLU A 37 -2.20 2.95 22.64
C GLU A 37 -1.42 2.20 21.56
N THR A 38 -1.95 2.07 20.35
CA THR A 38 -1.28 1.43 19.20
C THR A 38 0.00 2.17 18.79
N ILE A 39 -0.01 3.50 18.80
CA ILE A 39 1.13 4.31 18.34
C ILE A 39 2.14 4.56 19.49
N SER A 40 1.73 4.38 20.75
CA SER A 40 2.58 4.66 21.91
C SER A 40 3.65 3.58 22.12
N SER A 41 4.92 4.00 22.17
CA SER A 41 6.02 3.13 22.58
C SER A 41 5.83 2.68 24.03
N GLN A 42 5.99 1.37 24.28
CA GLN A 42 5.94 0.82 25.64
C GLN A 42 7.11 1.31 26.53
N PHE A 43 8.23 1.69 25.92
CA PHE A 43 9.48 1.95 26.64
C PHE A 43 9.71 3.42 27.02
N VAL A 44 9.24 4.35 26.18
CA VAL A 44 9.52 5.80 26.34
C VAL A 44 8.38 6.50 27.08
N MET A 45 7.19 5.91 27.07
CA MET A 45 6.00 6.57 27.59
C MET A 45 5.73 6.24 29.04
N THR A 46 5.16 7.22 29.76
CA THR A 46 4.64 7.03 31.12
C THR A 46 3.66 5.86 31.16
N TYR A 47 3.65 5.10 32.27
CA TYR A 47 2.74 3.98 32.48
C TYR A 47 1.29 4.33 32.13
N PRO A 48 0.54 3.45 31.44
CA PRO A 48 -0.83 3.70 31.00
C PRO A 48 -1.75 4.26 32.10
N ALA A 49 -1.60 3.76 33.33
CA ALA A 49 -2.37 4.21 34.50
C ALA A 49 -2.11 5.67 34.91
N LYS A 50 -0.91 6.21 34.61
CA LYS A 50 -0.49 7.58 34.92
C LYS A 50 -0.62 8.53 33.73
N ARG A 51 -1.09 8.06 32.56
CA ARG A 51 -1.28 8.93 31.40
C ARG A 51 -2.49 9.83 31.61
N PRO A 52 -2.40 11.13 31.26
CA PRO A 52 -3.54 12.03 31.37
C PRO A 52 -4.67 11.58 30.44
N LYS A 53 -5.75 11.08 31.03
CA LYS A 53 -6.93 10.53 30.32
C LYS A 53 -7.71 11.59 29.53
N THR A 54 -7.47 12.86 29.84
CA THR A 54 -8.19 14.04 29.32
C THR A 54 -7.45 14.74 28.19
N ALA A 55 -6.15 14.46 28.00
CA ALA A 55 -5.32 15.16 27.03
C ALA A 55 -4.86 14.19 25.93
N LEU A 56 -5.81 13.79 25.07
CA LEU A 56 -5.47 12.99 23.89
C LEU A 56 -4.76 13.89 22.85
N PRO A 57 -3.71 13.38 22.19
CA PRO A 57 -2.98 14.12 21.18
C PRO A 57 -3.85 14.42 19.96
N SER A 58 -3.65 15.60 19.39
CA SER A 58 -4.28 16.00 18.12
C SER A 58 -3.41 15.59 16.94
N ALA A 59 -4.05 15.06 15.90
CA ALA A 59 -3.48 14.81 14.60
C ALA A 59 -3.85 15.93 13.63
N PHE A 60 -2.99 16.19 12.64
CA PHE A 60 -3.12 17.30 11.69
C PHE A 60 -2.96 16.80 10.27
N THR A 61 -3.81 17.28 9.37
CA THR A 61 -3.68 17.04 7.92
C THR A 61 -2.69 18.03 7.31
N GLU A 62 -2.38 17.90 6.02
CA GLU A 62 -1.52 18.84 5.31
C GLU A 62 -2.03 20.29 5.39
N HIS A 63 -3.36 20.47 5.40
CA HIS A 63 -4.00 21.76 5.56
C HIS A 63 -3.86 22.28 7.00
N GLY A 64 -4.06 21.42 8.01
CA GLY A 64 -3.85 21.76 9.41
C GLY A 64 -2.40 22.11 9.75
N VAL A 65 -1.43 21.41 9.14
CA VAL A 65 0.01 21.71 9.25
C VAL A 65 0.30 23.11 8.70
N THR A 66 -0.35 23.51 7.60
CA THR A 66 -0.21 24.85 7.04
C THR A 66 -0.77 25.91 7.99
N MET A 67 -1.92 25.65 8.62
CA MET A 67 -2.49 26.55 9.63
C MET A 67 -1.61 26.69 10.86
N LEU A 68 -0.96 25.62 11.33
CA LEU A 68 0.01 25.69 12.42
C LEU A 68 1.15 26.67 12.12
N ALA A 69 1.69 26.68 10.91
CA ALA A 69 2.73 27.63 10.54
C ALA A 69 2.25 29.10 10.55
N ASN A 70 0.98 29.33 10.21
CA ASN A 70 0.37 30.66 10.28
C ASN A 70 0.22 31.14 11.72
N VAL A 71 -0.21 30.26 12.63
CA VAL A 71 -0.39 30.61 14.05
C VAL A 71 0.95 30.80 14.77
N LEU A 72 1.93 29.93 14.52
CA LEU A 72 3.24 30.01 15.19
C LEU A 72 4.10 31.18 14.70
N LYS A 73 3.82 31.73 13.50
CA LYS A 73 4.46 32.91 12.91
C LYS A 73 6.01 32.85 12.77
N SER A 74 6.65 31.71 13.02
CA SER A 74 8.10 31.52 12.88
C SER A 74 8.54 31.27 11.44
N LYS A 75 9.73 31.78 11.06
CA LYS A 75 10.37 31.46 9.76
C LYS A 75 10.60 29.96 9.61
N LYS A 76 10.98 29.27 10.69
CA LYS A 76 11.16 27.81 10.71
C LYS A 76 9.82 27.12 10.44
N ALA A 77 8.76 27.53 11.13
CA ALA A 77 7.44 26.95 10.97
C ALA A 77 6.92 27.03 9.53
N ARG A 78 7.07 28.18 8.88
CA ARG A 78 6.71 28.34 7.47
C ARG A 78 7.49 27.41 6.55
N LYS A 79 8.81 27.30 6.71
CA LYS A 79 9.66 26.41 5.88
C LYS A 79 9.28 24.93 6.07
N THR A 80 9.11 24.52 7.31
CA THR A 80 8.72 23.15 7.67
C THR A 80 7.36 22.79 7.07
N ALA A 81 6.35 23.65 7.20
CA ALA A 81 5.01 23.39 6.65
C ALA A 81 5.05 23.20 5.12
N VAL A 82 5.78 24.07 4.40
CA VAL A 82 5.97 23.92 2.95
C VAL A 82 6.61 22.57 2.60
N ALA A 83 7.62 22.13 3.37
CA ALA A 83 8.27 20.84 3.15
C ALA A 83 7.31 19.67 3.37
N ILE A 84 6.52 19.69 4.44
CA ILE A 84 5.53 18.65 4.74
C ILE A 84 4.48 18.57 3.63
N VAL A 85 3.88 19.71 3.25
CA VAL A 85 2.85 19.75 2.20
C VAL A 85 3.39 19.22 0.88
N ARG A 86 4.62 19.58 0.50
CA ARG A 86 5.27 19.04 -0.71
C ARG A 86 5.47 17.53 -0.65
N ALA A 87 5.90 17.00 0.49
CA ALA A 87 6.05 15.56 0.68
C ALA A 87 4.71 14.83 0.57
N PHE A 88 3.65 15.36 1.19
CA PHE A 88 2.29 14.80 1.09
C PHE A 88 1.76 14.83 -0.34
N ILE A 89 1.93 15.94 -1.08
CA ILE A 89 1.54 16.02 -2.49
C ILE A 89 2.32 15.00 -3.33
N ALA A 90 3.63 14.86 -3.09
CA ALA A 90 4.45 13.88 -3.79
C ALA A 90 3.99 12.44 -3.51
N LEU A 91 3.69 12.12 -2.25
CA LEU A 91 3.15 10.82 -1.84
C LEU A 91 1.77 10.55 -2.46
N LYS A 92 0.89 11.56 -2.50
CA LYS A 92 -0.43 11.43 -3.14
C LYS A 92 -0.31 11.21 -4.64
N LYS A 93 0.56 11.96 -5.32
CA LYS A 93 0.86 11.75 -6.75
C LYS A 93 1.41 10.34 -7.00
N PHE A 94 2.33 9.89 -6.14
CA PHE A 94 2.86 8.54 -6.21
C PHE A 94 1.76 7.49 -6.06
N ALA A 95 0.88 7.62 -5.06
CA ALA A 95 -0.25 6.72 -4.84
C ALA A 95 -1.25 6.70 -6.02
N LEU A 96 -1.58 7.87 -6.58
CA LEU A 96 -2.48 7.99 -7.74
C LEU A 96 -1.87 7.39 -9.02
N ASN A 97 -0.56 7.49 -9.19
CA ASN A 97 0.11 6.84 -10.31
C ASN A 97 0.01 5.31 -10.23
N TYR A 98 -0.10 4.71 -9.03
CA TYR A 98 -0.38 3.27 -8.91
C TYR A 98 -1.81 2.92 -9.27
N THR A 99 -2.79 3.77 -8.98
CA THR A 99 -4.17 3.49 -9.41
C THR A 99 -4.28 3.57 -10.92
N GLU A 100 -3.70 4.61 -11.54
CA GLU A 100 -3.64 4.70 -13.00
C GLU A 100 -2.84 3.55 -13.64
N LEU A 101 -1.74 3.12 -13.00
CA LEU A 101 -0.95 1.98 -13.46
C LEU A 101 -1.70 0.66 -13.28
N ALA A 102 -2.39 0.46 -12.16
CA ALA A 102 -3.20 -0.73 -11.88
C ALA A 102 -4.42 -0.80 -12.80
N ASP A 103 -5.05 0.34 -13.09
CA ASP A 103 -6.15 0.43 -14.05
C ASP A 103 -5.66 0.14 -15.47
N LYS A 104 -4.51 0.70 -15.88
CA LYS A 104 -3.88 0.36 -17.17
C LYS A 104 -3.44 -1.10 -17.25
N LEU A 105 -2.94 -1.68 -16.16
CA LEU A 105 -2.56 -3.10 -16.09
C LEU A 105 -3.81 -3.98 -16.23
N LYS A 106 -4.90 -3.64 -15.55
CA LYS A 106 -6.19 -4.34 -15.64
C LYS A 106 -6.81 -4.22 -17.03
N GLU A 107 -6.69 -3.06 -17.66
CA GLU A 107 -7.11 -2.84 -19.05
C GLU A 107 -6.25 -3.68 -20.03
N MET A 108 -4.94 -3.73 -19.80
CA MET A 108 -4.00 -4.58 -20.55
C MET A 108 -4.35 -6.08 -20.39
N GLU A 109 -4.50 -6.56 -19.16
CA GLU A 109 -4.92 -7.94 -18.86
C GLU A 109 -6.26 -8.28 -19.53
N SER A 110 -7.24 -7.38 -19.49
CA SER A 110 -8.53 -7.57 -20.17
C SER A 110 -8.38 -7.68 -21.69
N LYS A 111 -7.52 -6.83 -22.28
CA LYS A 111 -7.26 -6.79 -23.72
C LYS A 111 -6.55 -8.05 -24.23
N TYR A 112 -5.63 -8.60 -23.45
CA TYR A 112 -4.83 -9.76 -23.85
C TYR A 112 -5.38 -11.11 -23.36
N ASN A 113 -6.28 -11.16 -22.37
CA ASN A 113 -6.86 -12.41 -21.84
C ASN A 113 -7.56 -13.27 -22.91
N LYS A 114 -8.15 -12.67 -23.94
CA LYS A 114 -8.77 -13.43 -25.05
C LYS A 114 -7.72 -14.02 -26.00
N GLN A 115 -6.64 -13.29 -26.28
CA GLN A 115 -5.60 -13.73 -27.22
C GLN A 115 -4.71 -14.83 -26.63
N PHE A 116 -4.49 -14.82 -25.31
CA PHE A 116 -3.70 -15.88 -24.66
C PHE A 116 -4.47 -17.18 -24.43
N LYS A 117 -5.81 -17.16 -24.40
CA LYS A 117 -6.60 -18.38 -24.20
C LYS A 117 -6.45 -19.33 -25.38
N ASP A 118 -6.58 -18.82 -26.60
CA ASP A 118 -6.46 -19.61 -27.83
C ASP A 118 -5.04 -20.15 -28.02
N VAL A 119 -4.02 -19.35 -27.67
CA VAL A 119 -2.62 -19.78 -27.72
C VAL A 119 -2.31 -20.82 -26.64
N TYR A 120 -2.83 -20.66 -25.43
CA TYR A 120 -2.69 -21.62 -24.34
C TYR A 120 -3.39 -22.95 -24.64
N GLU A 121 -4.59 -22.90 -25.21
CA GLU A 121 -5.32 -24.08 -25.68
C GLU A 121 -4.58 -24.79 -26.83
N ALA A 122 -4.02 -24.05 -27.79
CA ALA A 122 -3.22 -24.61 -28.88
C ALA A 122 -1.93 -25.30 -28.39
N ILE A 123 -1.20 -24.68 -27.46
CA ILE A 123 0.01 -25.27 -26.87
C ILE A 123 -0.33 -26.55 -26.09
N ASN A 124 -1.37 -26.53 -25.27
CA ASN A 124 -1.81 -27.72 -24.52
C ASN A 124 -2.31 -28.84 -25.45
N PHE A 125 -3.01 -28.50 -26.53
CA PHE A 125 -3.46 -29.48 -27.52
C PHE A 125 -2.29 -30.15 -28.26
N LEU A 126 -1.25 -29.39 -28.61
CA LEU A 126 -0.03 -29.93 -29.21
C LEU A 126 0.72 -30.84 -28.22
N MET A 127 0.84 -30.43 -26.96
CA MET A 127 1.45 -31.27 -25.91
C MET A 127 0.69 -32.58 -25.65
N GLN A 128 -0.65 -32.56 -25.73
CA GLN A 128 -1.49 -33.76 -25.58
C GLN A 128 -1.44 -34.68 -26.80
N LYS A 129 -1.33 -34.15 -28.02
CA LYS A 129 -1.13 -34.95 -29.23
C LYS A 129 0.18 -35.72 -29.20
N ASP A 130 1.25 -35.09 -28.76
CA ASP A 130 2.57 -35.72 -28.68
C ASP A 130 2.62 -36.85 -27.62
N THR A 131 1.84 -36.73 -26.54
CA THR A 131 1.72 -37.78 -25.52
C THR A 131 0.90 -38.97 -26.03
N GLN A 132 -0.22 -38.74 -26.71
CA GLN A 132 -1.03 -39.81 -27.29
C GLN A 132 -0.30 -40.56 -28.42
N GLN A 133 0.50 -39.88 -29.24
CA GLN A 133 1.31 -40.51 -30.28
C GLN A 133 2.43 -41.38 -29.70
N LYS A 134 3.10 -40.93 -28.63
CA LYS A 134 4.10 -41.73 -27.91
C LYS A 134 3.47 -42.97 -27.28
N GLU A 135 2.36 -42.81 -26.56
CA GLU A 135 1.63 -43.93 -25.95
C GLU A 135 1.11 -44.94 -26.98
N GLN A 136 0.73 -44.49 -28.18
CA GLN A 136 0.27 -45.39 -29.25
C GLN A 136 1.43 -46.12 -29.95
N SER A 137 2.62 -45.50 -30.03
CA SER A 137 3.84 -46.13 -30.56
C SER A 137 4.47 -47.15 -29.61
N GLU A 138 4.30 -46.99 -28.29
CA GLU A 138 4.89 -47.85 -27.25
C GLU A 138 3.98 -49.03 -26.84
N ARG A 139 2.78 -49.17 -27.40
CA ARG A 139 1.89 -50.30 -27.11
C ARG A 139 2.48 -51.63 -27.57
N LYS A 140 2.56 -52.60 -26.66
CA LYS A 140 2.84 -54.00 -26.99
C LYS A 140 1.77 -54.52 -27.96
N ARG A 141 2.15 -54.83 -29.20
CA ARG A 141 1.26 -55.46 -30.18
C ARG A 141 0.80 -56.82 -29.67
N ILE A 142 -0.52 -57.00 -29.57
CA ILE A 142 -1.17 -58.25 -29.16
C ILE A 142 -1.62 -58.95 -30.44
N GLY A 143 -1.00 -60.08 -30.76
CA GLY A 143 -1.24 -60.85 -31.98
C GLY A 143 -0.21 -61.97 -32.12
N PHE A 144 -0.49 -62.96 -32.97
CA PHE A 144 0.41 -64.09 -33.20
C PHE A 144 1.78 -63.61 -33.70
N LYS A 145 2.81 -63.80 -32.88
CA LYS A 145 4.20 -63.70 -33.33
C LYS A 145 4.55 -65.04 -33.96
N THR A 146 4.85 -65.06 -35.25
CA THR A 146 5.49 -66.22 -35.89
C THR A 146 6.95 -66.24 -35.46
N ASP A 147 7.28 -67.11 -34.52
CA ASP A 147 8.67 -67.45 -34.21
C ASP A 147 9.24 -68.22 -35.41
N ASN A 148 9.98 -67.53 -36.28
CA ASN A 148 10.81 -68.19 -37.28
C ASN A 148 12.05 -68.78 -36.58
N ALA A 149 11.87 -69.94 -35.96
CA ALA A 149 12.93 -70.92 -35.81
C ALA A 149 13.13 -71.60 -37.18
N GLY A 150 14.26 -71.31 -37.86
CA GLY A 150 14.46 -71.81 -39.22
C GLY A 150 15.83 -71.50 -39.83
N ASN A 151 16.88 -72.02 -39.20
CA ASN A 151 18.05 -72.67 -39.82
C ASN A 151 18.40 -72.34 -41.30
N LYS A 152 19.46 -71.56 -41.51
CA LYS A 152 20.66 -71.93 -42.31
C LYS A 152 21.70 -70.82 -42.29
#